data_AF-A0A7C5W5J7-F1
#
_entry.id   AF-A0A7C5W5J7-F1
#
_cell.length_a   1.000
_cell.length_b   1.000
_cell.length_c   1.000
_cell.angle_alpha   90.00
_cell.angle_beta   90.00
_cell.angle_gamma   90.00
#
_symmetry.space_group_name_H-M   'P 1'
#
loop_
_entity.id
_entity.type
_entity.pdbx_description
1 polymer ?
#
loop_
_entity_poly.entity_id
_entity_poly.type
_entity_poly.pdbx_seq_one_letter_code
_entity_poly.pdbx_strand_id
1 'polypeptide(L)'
;MTNRLIVAGLLCFVFAAQVEAAPAKAYNVRMRRTDMPDTTDIPSLINSIITPGMTNEQKAKAVFRVVVQYTHQNPPPREFLGGCTHDTIKMINVYGYRMCCCAAGMVETLVSTPEVGFFTSAATRPRTMNIINHNVPDIYYDGAWHMIDPSLIAYFNKPGGGIASVEELRQDSYSGVFALLNVDQCPFANPAGGWFPASTHNLDNARAGYNSASQFLEAGDGYSNGWSVGHRCLLTLREGETLVRSCAVPAAHHVNEDIDDAPGSINARAGQGLEFQYMNQQIPDQPGTYHYVHPSYHGGIVGNGTLTYTPNLARGGYRGGMEEESNMACTADDSQGPAIHLAATGTGYVIFRMQCPYIFLDGNVSATFKRAGAGDSVKVYI
;
A
#
# COMPACT_ATOMS: atom_id res chain seq x y z
N MET A 1 -35.69 -36.74 -74.13
CA MET A 1 -34.58 -37.31 -73.33
C MET A 1 -33.57 -36.20 -73.13
N THR A 2 -33.57 -35.61 -71.94
CA THR A 2 -32.81 -34.39 -71.62
C THR A 2 -31.61 -34.79 -70.79
N ASN A 3 -30.41 -34.75 -71.39
CA ASN A 3 -29.15 -35.03 -70.71
C ASN A 3 -28.83 -33.88 -69.74
N ARG A 4 -28.67 -34.19 -68.45
CA ARG A 4 -28.11 -33.27 -67.46
C ARG A 4 -26.70 -33.73 -67.09
N LEU A 5 -25.73 -32.88 -67.41
CA LEU A 5 -24.33 -32.96 -67.03
C LEU A 5 -24.21 -32.62 -65.53
N ILE A 6 -23.65 -33.52 -64.72
CA ILE A 6 -23.29 -33.23 -63.32
C ILE A 6 -21.79 -32.91 -63.29
N VAL A 7 -21.46 -31.65 -63.01
CA VAL A 7 -20.08 -31.20 -62.76
C VAL A 7 -19.82 -31.36 -61.26
N ALA A 8 -18.92 -32.28 -60.91
CA ALA A 8 -18.45 -32.44 -59.53
C ALA A 8 -17.35 -31.41 -59.24
N GLY A 9 -17.67 -30.38 -58.46
CA GLY A 9 -16.71 -29.40 -57.96
C GLY A 9 -15.96 -29.95 -56.74
N LEU A 10 -14.63 -30.03 -56.84
CA LEU A 10 -13.74 -30.38 -55.73
C LEU A 10 -13.62 -29.17 -54.80
N LEU A 11 -14.22 -29.22 -53.60
CA LEU A 11 -13.99 -28.21 -52.55
C LEU A 11 -12.69 -28.54 -51.80
N CYS A 12 -11.62 -27.77 -52.05
CA CYS A 12 -10.44 -27.76 -51.19
C CYS A 12 -10.75 -26.97 -49.92
N PHE A 13 -10.86 -27.66 -48.77
CA PHE A 13 -10.85 -27.02 -47.46
C PHE A 13 -9.41 -26.70 -47.07
N VAL A 14 -9.04 -25.42 -47.13
CA VAL A 14 -7.81 -24.93 -46.49
C VAL A 14 -8.12 -24.81 -44.99
N PHE A 15 -7.63 -25.76 -44.20
CA PHE A 15 -7.57 -25.58 -42.75
C PHE A 15 -6.49 -24.54 -42.45
N ALA A 16 -6.91 -23.29 -42.25
CA ALA A 16 -6.05 -22.31 -41.60
C ALA A 16 -5.83 -22.80 -40.16
N ALA A 17 -4.61 -23.24 -39.85
CA ALA A 17 -4.20 -23.45 -38.47
C ALA A 17 -4.40 -22.11 -37.73
N GLN A 18 -5.31 -22.06 -36.77
CA GLN A 18 -5.36 -20.96 -35.83
C GLN A 18 -4.06 -20.99 -35.04
N VAL A 19 -3.15 -20.07 -35.37
CA VAL A 19 -2.02 -19.76 -34.50
C VAL A 19 -2.63 -19.14 -33.26
N GLU A 20 -2.77 -19.95 -32.20
CA GLU A 20 -3.15 -19.48 -30.88
C GLU A 20 -2.10 -18.44 -30.47
N ALA A 21 -2.51 -17.16 -30.40
CA ALA A 21 -1.60 -16.09 -30.05
C ALA A 21 -0.96 -16.40 -28.69
N ALA A 22 0.36 -16.24 -28.57
CA ALA A 22 1.04 -16.37 -27.29
C ALA A 22 0.32 -15.48 -26.26
N PRO A 23 -0.05 -16.01 -25.09
CA PRO A 23 -0.82 -15.24 -24.11
C PRO A 23 -0.05 -13.98 -23.73
N ALA A 24 -0.75 -12.84 -23.81
CA ALA A 24 -0.15 -11.54 -23.64
C ALA A 24 0.36 -11.38 -22.19
N LYS A 25 1.67 -11.14 -22.04
CA LYS A 25 2.22 -10.65 -20.77
C LYS A 25 1.72 -9.23 -20.55
N ALA A 26 1.16 -8.96 -19.38
CA ALA A 26 0.72 -7.63 -18.99
C ALA A 26 1.81 -6.99 -18.11
N TYR A 27 2.34 -5.84 -18.54
CA TYR A 27 3.39 -5.12 -17.82
C TYR A 27 2.88 -3.79 -17.31
N ASN A 28 3.43 -3.35 -16.17
CA ASN A 28 3.10 -2.05 -15.57
C ASN A 28 1.60 -1.84 -15.37
N VAL A 29 0.87 -2.92 -15.07
CA VAL A 29 -0.57 -2.86 -14.80
C VAL A 29 -0.79 -2.04 -13.54
N ARG A 30 -1.59 -0.99 -13.66
CA ARG A 30 -2.00 -0.12 -12.56
C ARG A 30 -3.39 -0.54 -12.10
N MET A 31 -3.51 -0.94 -10.84
CA MET A 31 -4.80 -1.21 -10.24
C MET A 31 -5.26 0.06 -9.50
N ARG A 32 -6.24 0.77 -10.07
CA ARG A 32 -6.68 2.08 -9.59
C ARG A 32 -8.18 2.13 -9.44
N ARG A 33 -8.62 2.89 -8.45
CA ARG A 33 -9.99 3.38 -8.34
C ARG A 33 -10.11 4.70 -9.10
N THR A 34 -11.14 4.83 -9.94
CA THR A 34 -11.33 6.03 -10.77
C THR A 34 -11.82 7.24 -9.99
N ASP A 35 -12.35 7.02 -8.78
CA ASP A 35 -12.87 8.04 -7.87
C ASP A 35 -11.85 8.47 -6.80
N MET A 36 -10.61 7.97 -6.86
CA MET A 36 -9.57 8.18 -5.85
C MET A 36 -8.24 8.65 -6.48
N PRO A 37 -7.38 9.36 -5.73
CA PRO A 37 -6.03 9.68 -6.19
C PRO A 37 -5.24 8.45 -6.68
N ASP A 38 -4.41 8.61 -7.71
CA ASP A 38 -3.57 7.54 -8.24
C ASP A 38 -2.38 7.27 -7.31
N THR A 39 -2.47 6.19 -6.53
CA THR A 39 -1.43 5.79 -5.56
C THR A 39 -0.39 4.84 -6.14
N THR A 40 -0.26 4.74 -7.47
CA THR A 40 0.70 3.84 -8.12
C THR A 40 2.15 4.18 -7.76
N ASP A 41 2.50 5.46 -7.77
CA ASP A 41 3.83 6.01 -7.51
C ASP A 41 3.72 7.49 -7.06
N ILE A 42 4.82 8.05 -6.54
CA ILE A 42 4.83 9.43 -6.02
C ILE A 42 4.39 10.45 -7.09
N PRO A 43 4.93 10.46 -8.34
CA PRO A 43 4.48 11.40 -9.36
C PRO A 43 2.98 11.30 -9.67
N SER A 44 2.44 10.08 -9.80
CA SER A 44 1.01 9.89 -10.08
C SER A 44 0.14 10.39 -8.93
N LEU A 45 0.58 10.18 -7.68
CA LEU A 45 -0.13 10.64 -6.49
C LEU A 45 -0.16 12.17 -6.41
N ILE A 46 0.99 12.80 -6.59
CA ILE A 46 1.11 14.27 -6.56
C ILE A 46 0.26 14.91 -7.67
N ASN A 47 0.33 14.39 -8.89
CA ASN A 47 -0.49 14.86 -10.01
C ASN A 47 -2.00 14.67 -9.79
N SER A 48 -2.39 13.76 -8.90
CA SER A 48 -3.80 13.52 -8.56
C SER A 48 -4.33 14.47 -7.48
N ILE A 49 -3.46 15.09 -6.68
CA ILE A 49 -3.87 15.92 -5.53
C ILE A 49 -3.47 17.40 -5.67
N ILE A 50 -2.51 17.71 -6.53
CA ILE A 50 -2.03 19.08 -6.80
C ILE A 50 -2.45 19.50 -8.20
N THR A 51 -3.14 20.63 -8.31
CA THR A 51 -3.55 21.21 -9.60
C THR A 51 -2.94 22.60 -9.81
N PRO A 52 -2.81 23.04 -11.09
CA PRO A 52 -2.37 24.40 -11.38
C PRO A 52 -3.26 25.46 -10.70
N GLY A 53 -2.63 26.47 -10.11
CA GLY A 53 -3.34 27.58 -9.45
C GLY A 53 -3.64 27.37 -7.97
N MET A 54 -3.33 26.20 -7.39
CA MET A 54 -3.39 26.03 -5.93
C MET A 54 -2.40 26.95 -5.21
N THR A 55 -2.84 27.61 -4.14
CA THR A 55 -1.97 28.29 -3.19
C THR A 55 -1.09 27.29 -2.43
N ASN A 56 0.01 27.76 -1.83
CA ASN A 56 0.87 26.88 -1.04
C ASN A 56 0.11 26.26 0.16
N GLU A 57 -0.74 27.02 0.84
CA GLU A 57 -1.60 26.46 1.89
C GLU A 57 -2.57 25.39 1.35
N GLN A 58 -3.14 25.57 0.15
CA GLN A 58 -4.00 24.56 -0.48
C GLN A 58 -3.22 23.27 -0.80
N LYS A 59 -1.99 23.39 -1.31
CA LYS A 59 -1.11 22.25 -1.54
C LYS A 59 -0.75 21.52 -0.23
N ALA A 60 -0.40 22.26 0.82
CA ALA A 60 -0.12 21.70 2.15
C ALA A 60 -1.34 20.92 2.70
N LYS A 61 -2.54 21.50 2.60
CA LYS A 61 -3.79 20.84 2.99
C LYS A 61 -4.12 19.63 2.12
N ALA A 62 -3.77 19.63 0.83
CA ALA A 62 -3.95 18.46 -0.04
C ALA A 62 -3.03 17.30 0.36
N VAL A 63 -1.76 17.58 0.66
CA VAL A 63 -0.82 16.60 1.23
C VAL A 63 -1.32 16.06 2.56
N PHE A 64 -1.73 16.92 3.49
CA PHE A 64 -2.33 16.49 4.76
C PHE A 64 -3.52 15.55 4.53
N ARG A 65 -4.47 15.94 3.67
CA ARG A 65 -5.68 15.16 3.39
C ARG A 65 -5.37 13.78 2.82
N VAL A 66 -4.45 13.67 1.86
CA VAL A 66 -4.14 12.36 1.25
C VAL A 66 -3.49 11.41 2.25
N VAL A 67 -2.62 11.96 3.11
CA VAL A 67 -1.90 11.22 4.13
C VAL A 67 -2.87 10.75 5.22
N VAL A 68 -3.88 11.54 5.58
CA VAL A 68 -5.00 11.15 6.46
C VAL A 68 -5.95 10.15 5.80
N GLN A 69 -6.27 10.35 4.51
CA GLN A 69 -7.27 9.56 3.79
C GLN A 69 -6.91 8.07 3.70
N TYR A 70 -5.61 7.76 3.59
CA TYR A 70 -5.15 6.41 3.30
C TYR A 70 -4.57 5.66 4.50
N THR A 71 -4.43 6.31 5.64
CA THR A 71 -3.78 5.66 6.78
C THR A 71 -4.34 6.17 8.11
N HIS A 72 -4.13 5.39 9.15
CA HIS A 72 -4.49 5.74 10.53
C HIS A 72 -3.29 5.55 11.45
N GLN A 73 -3.39 6.06 12.67
CA GLN A 73 -2.32 5.97 13.65
C GLN A 73 -2.37 4.64 14.41
N ASN A 74 -1.27 3.88 14.36
CA ASN A 74 -1.04 2.58 15.00
C ASN A 74 0.49 2.39 15.21
N PRO A 75 0.97 1.39 15.99
CA PRO A 75 2.38 1.00 15.93
C PRO A 75 2.83 0.76 14.48
N PRO A 76 4.05 1.17 14.11
CA PRO A 76 4.47 1.24 12.73
C PRO A 76 4.86 -0.15 12.20
N PRO A 77 4.66 -0.44 10.90
CA PRO A 77 5.19 -1.66 10.31
C PRO A 77 6.73 -1.66 10.32
N ARG A 78 7.32 -2.84 10.54
CA ARG A 78 8.77 -3.09 10.54
C ARG A 78 9.08 -4.24 9.58
N GLU A 79 10.03 -4.02 8.67
CA GLU A 79 10.36 -5.01 7.62
C GLU A 79 11.70 -5.72 7.84
N PHE A 80 12.15 -5.84 9.09
CA PHE A 80 13.45 -6.45 9.44
C PHE A 80 14.69 -5.83 8.75
N LEU A 81 14.53 -4.67 8.11
CA LEU A 81 15.57 -3.93 7.39
C LEU A 81 16.09 -2.69 8.16
N GLY A 82 15.70 -2.53 9.42
CA GLY A 82 16.14 -1.46 10.31
C GLY A 82 15.15 -0.29 10.42
N GLY A 83 14.40 -0.26 11.52
CA GLY A 83 13.50 0.84 11.87
C GLY A 83 12.08 0.75 11.30
N CYS A 84 11.34 1.86 11.42
CA CYS A 84 9.97 1.99 10.93
C CYS A 84 9.96 2.19 9.41
N THR A 85 8.98 1.60 8.70
CA THR A 85 8.83 1.84 7.26
C THR A 85 8.31 3.25 6.98
N HIS A 86 9.01 4.03 6.15
CA HIS A 86 8.64 5.41 5.79
C HIS A 86 8.31 5.62 4.30
N ASP A 87 8.26 4.56 3.47
CA ASP A 87 7.86 4.70 2.06
C ASP A 87 6.36 4.99 1.93
N THR A 88 6.02 6.19 1.44
CA THR A 88 4.64 6.68 1.32
C THR A 88 3.75 5.77 0.46
N ILE A 89 4.26 5.27 -0.67
CA ILE A 89 3.45 4.46 -1.59
C ILE A 89 3.21 3.09 -0.96
N LYS A 90 4.21 2.52 -0.29
CA LYS A 90 4.04 1.28 0.47
C LYS A 90 3.08 1.45 1.63
N MET A 91 3.16 2.58 2.34
CA MET A 91 2.29 2.86 3.48
C MET A 91 0.82 3.00 3.07
N ILE A 92 0.56 3.58 1.90
CA ILE A 92 -0.79 3.72 1.36
C ILE A 92 -1.34 2.39 0.83
N ASN A 93 -0.53 1.63 0.09
CA ASN A 93 -1.02 0.48 -0.68
C ASN A 93 -0.90 -0.88 0.01
N VAL A 94 0.05 -1.02 0.94
CA VAL A 94 0.36 -2.30 1.60
C VAL A 94 -0.15 -2.32 3.04
N TYR A 95 0.15 -1.27 3.81
CA TYR A 95 -0.11 -1.27 5.25
C TYR A 95 -1.41 -0.56 5.62
N GLY A 96 -1.55 0.71 5.25
CA GLY A 96 -2.71 1.53 5.61
C GLY A 96 -2.77 1.96 7.07
N TYR A 97 -1.69 1.77 7.82
CA TYR A 97 -1.50 2.20 9.20
C TYR A 97 -0.08 2.68 9.39
N ARG A 98 0.16 3.51 10.41
CA ARG A 98 1.47 4.10 10.64
C ARG A 98 1.59 4.74 12.02
N MET A 99 2.81 5.00 12.47
CA MET A 99 3.07 5.83 13.66
C MET A 99 3.40 7.29 13.28
N CYS A 100 3.60 8.16 14.27
CA CYS A 100 3.89 9.59 14.10
C CYS A 100 5.13 9.85 13.22
N CYS A 101 6.23 9.10 13.43
CA CYS A 101 7.43 9.21 12.61
C CYS A 101 7.17 8.90 11.14
N CYS A 102 6.41 7.82 10.85
CA CYS A 102 5.97 7.48 9.50
C CYS A 102 5.07 8.57 8.89
N ALA A 103 4.18 9.15 9.69
CA ALA A 103 3.28 10.22 9.25
C ALA A 103 4.06 11.45 8.79
N ALA A 104 5.02 11.87 9.62
CA ALA A 104 5.92 12.97 9.32
C ALA A 104 6.80 12.66 8.11
N GLY A 105 7.37 11.46 8.01
CA GLY A 105 8.15 11.00 6.85
C GLY A 105 7.34 10.99 5.55
N MET A 106 6.06 10.61 5.59
CA MET A 106 5.17 10.69 4.42
C MET A 106 4.95 12.13 3.96
N VAL A 107 4.73 13.06 4.89
CA VAL A 107 4.62 14.49 4.57
C VAL A 107 5.93 15.02 3.98
N GLU A 108 7.07 14.76 4.64
CA GLU A 108 8.40 15.14 4.15
C GLU A 108 8.63 14.65 2.72
N THR A 109 8.26 13.40 2.42
CA THR A 109 8.36 12.81 1.08
C THR A 109 7.57 13.61 0.05
N LEU A 110 6.30 13.90 0.33
CA LEU A 110 5.38 14.50 -0.63
C LEU A 110 5.67 15.98 -0.85
N VAL A 111 6.03 16.73 0.19
CA VAL A 111 6.36 18.16 0.06
C VAL A 111 7.73 18.42 -0.55
N SER A 112 8.59 17.39 -0.58
CA SER A 112 9.89 17.44 -1.24
C SER A 112 9.82 17.26 -2.75
N THR A 113 8.64 16.99 -3.35
CA THR A 113 8.55 16.88 -4.81
C THR A 113 8.54 18.26 -5.49
N PRO A 114 9.08 18.36 -6.71
CA PRO A 114 9.14 19.63 -7.44
C PRO A 114 7.77 20.30 -7.66
N GLU A 115 6.71 19.52 -7.82
CA GLU A 115 5.35 20.01 -8.10
C GLU A 115 4.72 20.68 -6.86
N VAL A 116 5.03 20.18 -5.66
CA VAL A 116 4.65 20.86 -4.41
C VAL A 116 5.51 22.10 -4.23
N GLY A 117 6.82 21.94 -4.35
CA GLY A 117 7.78 23.05 -4.46
C GLY A 117 8.18 23.69 -3.13
N PHE A 118 8.01 22.99 -2.00
CA PHE A 118 8.36 23.56 -0.68
C PHE A 118 9.85 23.38 -0.36
N PHE A 119 10.46 22.30 -0.81
CA PHE A 119 11.89 22.07 -0.64
C PHE A 119 12.70 22.67 -1.79
N THR A 120 13.17 23.91 -1.62
CA THR A 120 13.92 24.66 -2.62
C THR A 120 15.39 24.88 -2.28
N SER A 121 15.76 24.69 -1.01
CA SER A 121 17.12 24.83 -0.49
C SER A 121 17.26 24.09 0.84
N ALA A 122 18.48 23.92 1.33
CA ALA A 122 18.71 23.34 2.66
C ALA A 122 17.96 24.09 3.79
N ALA A 123 17.77 25.40 3.66
CA ALA A 123 17.06 26.22 4.64
C ALA A 123 15.53 26.00 4.65
N THR A 124 14.97 25.45 3.56
CA THR A 124 13.53 25.17 3.40
C THR A 124 13.24 23.68 3.38
N ARG A 125 14.21 22.85 3.79
CA ARG A 125 14.04 21.41 3.89
C ARG A 125 12.94 21.08 4.90
N PRO A 126 11.90 20.31 4.55
CA PRO A 126 10.89 19.89 5.50
C PRO A 126 11.54 19.09 6.63
N ARG A 127 11.03 19.26 7.85
CA ARG A 127 11.64 18.69 9.06
C ARG A 127 10.59 18.02 9.93
N THR A 128 11.04 17.04 10.70
CA THR A 128 10.29 16.51 11.82
C THR A 128 10.72 17.22 13.09
N MET A 129 9.73 17.64 13.86
CA MET A 129 9.89 18.20 15.19
C MET A 129 9.41 17.17 16.23
N ASN A 130 10.21 16.98 17.27
CA ASN A 130 9.79 16.20 18.45
C ASN A 130 8.93 17.07 19.35
N ILE A 131 7.77 16.55 19.71
CA ILE A 131 6.97 17.01 20.84
C ILE A 131 6.84 15.83 21.82
N ILE A 132 6.25 16.00 23.01
CA ILE A 132 6.21 14.87 23.96
C ILE A 132 5.46 13.67 23.37
N ASN A 133 6.15 12.53 23.41
CA ASN A 133 5.68 11.23 22.94
C ASN A 133 5.15 11.26 21.49
N HIS A 134 5.57 12.24 20.69
CA HIS A 134 5.00 12.45 19.37
C HIS A 134 5.92 13.21 18.40
N ASN A 135 5.68 13.02 17.11
CA ASN A 135 6.50 13.58 16.03
C ASN A 135 5.61 14.23 15.00
N VAL A 136 5.90 15.49 14.67
CA VAL A 136 5.09 16.27 13.73
C VAL A 136 5.96 16.83 12.61
N PRO A 137 5.48 16.82 11.35
CA PRO A 137 6.19 17.48 10.28
C PRO A 137 5.91 18.99 10.33
N ASP A 138 6.95 19.76 10.06
CA ASP A 138 6.94 21.20 9.95
C ASP A 138 7.49 21.55 8.56
N ILE A 139 6.72 22.29 7.78
CA ILE A 139 6.98 22.54 6.36
C ILE A 139 7.10 24.04 6.10
N TYR A 140 7.99 24.42 5.18
CA TYR A 140 8.25 25.83 4.89
C TYR A 140 7.63 26.27 3.57
N TYR A 141 6.78 27.29 3.62
CA TYR A 141 6.26 27.97 2.42
C TYR A 141 5.88 29.42 2.76
N ASP A 142 5.73 30.27 1.76
CA ASP A 142 5.35 31.69 1.94
C ASP A 142 6.17 32.46 2.98
N GLY A 143 7.44 32.08 3.16
CA GLY A 143 8.37 32.75 4.09
C GLY A 143 8.24 32.33 5.55
N ALA A 144 7.45 31.29 5.87
CA ALA A 144 7.22 30.83 7.23
C ALA A 144 7.15 29.29 7.35
N TRP A 145 7.29 28.81 8.58
CA TRP A 145 7.06 27.41 8.95
C TRP A 145 5.57 27.18 9.24
N HIS A 146 5.10 25.95 8.97
CA HIS A 146 3.72 25.55 9.12
C HIS A 146 3.64 24.06 9.53
N MET A 147 2.95 23.76 10.62
CA MET A 147 2.78 22.39 11.10
C MET A 147 1.50 21.76 10.54
N ILE A 148 1.64 20.59 9.91
CA ILE A 148 0.50 19.77 9.47
C ILE A 148 0.65 18.35 10.02
N ASP A 149 -0.12 17.96 11.02
CA ASP A 149 0.02 16.67 11.70
C ASP A 149 -1.05 15.65 11.26
N PRO A 150 -0.78 14.80 10.26
CA PRO A 150 -1.72 13.79 9.83
C PRO A 150 -1.70 12.52 10.71
N SER A 151 -0.88 12.46 11.76
CA SER A 151 -0.87 11.38 12.74
C SER A 151 -1.97 11.58 13.77
N LEU A 152 -2.12 12.81 14.25
CA LEU A 152 -3.21 13.24 15.15
C LEU A 152 -4.35 13.96 14.42
N ILE A 153 -4.26 14.05 13.09
CA ILE A 153 -5.22 14.74 12.21
C ILE A 153 -5.47 16.18 12.67
N ALA A 154 -4.38 16.94 12.85
CA ALA A 154 -4.43 18.29 13.36
C ALA A 154 -3.59 19.26 12.52
N TYR A 155 -4.11 20.47 12.38
CA TYR A 155 -3.36 21.67 12.06
C TYR A 155 -4.13 22.85 12.67
N PHE A 156 -3.44 23.94 12.97
CA PHE A 156 -4.01 25.05 13.72
C PHE A 156 -3.90 26.34 12.90
N ASN A 157 -5.00 27.09 12.74
CA ASN A 157 -5.00 28.31 11.94
C ASN A 157 -4.70 29.53 12.80
N LYS A 158 -3.77 30.39 12.36
CA LYS A 158 -3.40 31.61 13.08
C LYS A 158 -4.51 32.67 13.09
N PRO A 159 -4.59 33.51 14.14
CA PRO A 159 -5.32 34.77 14.04
C PRO A 159 -4.77 35.60 12.87
N GLY A 160 -5.60 35.90 11.89
CA GLY A 160 -5.18 36.60 10.66
C GLY A 160 -4.86 35.70 9.46
N GLY A 161 -4.97 34.37 9.60
CA GLY A 161 -4.85 33.41 8.50
C GLY A 161 -3.51 32.68 8.44
N GLY A 162 -3.46 31.61 7.64
CA GLY A 162 -2.31 30.70 7.58
C GLY A 162 -2.29 29.67 8.70
N ILE A 163 -1.41 28.67 8.56
CA ILE A 163 -1.24 27.58 9.52
C ILE A 163 -0.13 27.95 10.52
N ALA A 164 -0.28 27.60 11.79
CA ALA A 164 0.74 27.82 12.82
C ALA A 164 1.89 26.82 12.68
N SER A 165 3.11 27.28 12.87
CA SER A 165 4.31 26.44 13.04
C SER A 165 4.35 25.79 14.42
N VAL A 166 5.22 24.78 14.56
CA VAL A 166 5.55 24.17 15.85
C VAL A 166 6.05 25.21 16.86
N GLU A 167 6.88 26.16 16.42
CA GLU A 167 7.46 27.19 17.30
C GLU A 167 6.42 28.24 17.75
N GLU A 168 5.52 28.66 16.85
CA GLU A 168 4.41 29.54 17.22
C GLU A 168 3.48 28.84 18.24
N LEU A 169 3.17 27.56 18.04
CA LEU A 169 2.37 26.77 19.00
C LEU A 169 3.06 26.63 20.35
N ARG A 170 4.39 26.46 20.36
CA ARG A 170 5.20 26.45 21.59
C ARG A 170 5.08 27.78 22.34
N GLN A 171 5.20 28.91 21.64
CA GLN A 171 5.13 30.25 22.22
C GLN A 171 3.73 30.60 22.74
N ASP A 172 2.68 30.24 22.01
CA ASP A 172 1.30 30.45 22.47
C ASP A 172 0.92 29.51 23.62
N SER A 173 1.51 28.32 23.70
CA SER A 173 1.38 27.46 24.88
C SER A 173 2.00 28.09 26.14
N TYR A 174 2.97 29.00 25.99
CA TYR A 174 3.50 29.80 27.12
C TYR A 174 2.53 30.94 27.52
N SER A 175 1.72 31.46 26.60
CA SER A 175 0.84 32.61 26.86
C SER A 175 -0.53 32.22 27.46
N GLY A 176 -0.85 30.91 27.51
CA GLY A 176 -2.10 30.39 28.07
C GLY A 176 -3.33 30.68 27.22
N VAL A 177 -3.16 31.18 25.99
CA VAL A 177 -4.26 31.50 25.08
C VAL A 177 -4.55 30.27 24.20
N PHE A 178 -5.39 29.37 24.73
CA PHE A 178 -5.87 28.13 24.09
C PHE A 178 -6.74 28.33 22.82
N ALA A 179 -6.67 29.49 22.16
CA ALA A 179 -7.52 29.80 21.01
C ALA A 179 -7.14 28.98 19.76
N LEU A 180 -5.88 28.56 19.64
CA LEU A 180 -5.39 27.74 18.52
C LEU A 180 -5.66 26.25 18.68
N LEU A 181 -5.59 25.74 19.90
CA LEU A 181 -5.57 24.30 20.21
C LEU A 181 -6.95 23.69 20.38
N ASN A 182 -7.95 24.25 19.70
CA ASN A 182 -9.30 23.75 19.83
C ASN A 182 -9.45 22.42 19.08
N VAL A 183 -8.97 21.34 19.70
CA VAL A 183 -9.22 19.97 19.25
C VAL A 183 -10.73 19.73 19.19
N ASP A 184 -11.55 20.46 19.95
CA ASP A 184 -13.02 20.39 19.86
C ASP A 184 -13.58 21.09 18.59
N GLN A 185 -12.76 21.85 17.84
CA GLN A 185 -13.04 22.30 16.47
C GLN A 185 -12.45 21.38 15.40
N CYS A 186 -11.66 20.37 15.79
CA CYS A 186 -11.26 19.32 14.87
C CYS A 186 -12.53 18.53 14.54
N PRO A 187 -12.98 18.48 13.27
CA PRO A 187 -14.19 17.74 12.90
C PRO A 187 -14.07 16.22 13.13
N PHE A 188 -12.89 15.75 13.54
CA PHE A 188 -12.55 14.35 13.78
C PHE A 188 -12.36 14.01 15.26
N ALA A 189 -12.42 14.98 16.17
CA ALA A 189 -12.37 14.73 17.60
C ALA A 189 -13.76 14.91 18.20
N ASN A 190 -14.39 13.83 18.66
CA ASN A 190 -15.72 13.90 19.25
C ASN A 190 -15.68 13.70 20.79
N PRO A 191 -15.98 14.75 21.57
CA PRO A 191 -16.00 14.70 23.03
C PRO A 191 -17.16 13.89 23.64
N ALA A 192 -18.17 13.47 22.86
CA ALA A 192 -19.32 12.67 23.30
C ALA A 192 -19.11 11.14 23.17
N GLY A 193 -17.85 10.69 23.05
CA GLY A 193 -17.48 9.27 22.94
C GLY A 193 -17.10 8.79 21.53
N GLY A 194 -16.73 9.70 20.63
CA GLY A 194 -16.32 9.34 19.27
C GLY A 194 -14.80 9.43 19.11
N TRP A 195 -14.18 8.26 19.17
CA TRP A 195 -12.99 7.82 18.44
C TRP A 195 -12.03 8.89 17.90
N PHE A 196 -10.83 8.90 18.48
CA PHE A 196 -9.63 9.44 17.86
C PHE A 196 -9.04 8.37 16.93
N PRO A 197 -8.62 8.67 15.68
CA PRO A 197 -8.08 7.68 14.74
C PRO A 197 -6.61 7.30 15.06
N ALA A 198 -6.28 7.23 16.35
CA ALA A 198 -5.09 6.59 16.87
C ALA A 198 -5.47 5.54 17.90
N SER A 199 -5.02 4.30 17.69
CA SER A 199 -5.03 3.27 18.73
C SER A 199 -4.04 3.60 19.87
N THR A 200 -3.07 4.50 19.61
CA THR A 200 -1.97 4.82 20.52
C THR A 200 -2.21 6.06 21.39
N HIS A 201 -3.23 6.88 21.09
CA HIS A 201 -3.47 8.16 21.76
C HIS A 201 -4.96 8.40 21.94
N ASN A 202 -5.39 8.89 23.11
CA ASN A 202 -6.72 9.45 23.31
C ASN A 202 -6.71 10.98 23.15
N LEU A 203 -7.88 11.60 23.26
CA LEU A 203 -8.04 13.06 23.16
C LEU A 203 -7.17 13.82 24.19
N ASP A 204 -7.02 13.28 25.39
CA ASP A 204 -6.20 13.89 26.44
C ASP A 204 -4.70 13.76 26.13
N ASN A 205 -4.27 12.67 25.48
CA ASN A 205 -2.90 12.53 24.99
C ASN A 205 -2.62 13.52 23.84
N ALA A 206 -3.57 13.70 22.92
CA ALA A 206 -3.44 14.66 21.84
C ALA A 206 -3.39 16.10 22.38
N ARG A 207 -4.26 16.44 23.33
CA ARG A 207 -4.22 17.70 24.08
C ARG A 207 -2.88 17.87 24.79
N ALA A 208 -2.42 16.84 25.51
CA ALA A 208 -1.12 16.88 26.19
C ALA A 208 0.03 17.12 25.21
N GLY A 209 0.04 16.52 24.02
CA GLY A 209 1.09 16.72 23.03
C GLY A 209 1.29 18.18 22.60
N TYR A 210 0.21 18.97 22.54
CA TYR A 210 0.28 20.37 22.09
C TYR A 210 0.16 21.41 23.21
N ASN A 211 -0.30 21.06 24.41
CA ASN A 211 -0.74 22.01 25.44
C ASN A 211 0.33 22.47 26.44
N SER A 212 1.59 22.05 26.35
CA SER A 212 2.58 22.66 27.24
C SER A 212 3.97 22.86 26.66
N ALA A 213 4.51 24.03 26.96
CA ALA A 213 5.71 24.54 26.33
C ALA A 213 7.01 23.87 26.82
N SER A 214 6.94 23.16 27.94
CA SER A 214 8.00 22.29 28.49
C SER A 214 8.21 20.98 27.70
N GLN A 215 7.39 20.74 26.68
CA GLN A 215 7.24 19.44 26.01
C GLN A 215 7.71 19.43 24.56
N PHE A 216 8.00 20.60 24.01
CA PHE A 216 8.86 20.71 22.84
C PHE A 216 10.29 20.53 23.36
N LEU A 217 10.93 19.42 23.04
CA LEU A 217 12.36 19.22 23.32
C LEU A 217 13.14 20.46 22.83
N GLU A 218 14.30 20.77 23.43
CA GLU A 218 15.13 21.91 22.98
C GLU A 218 15.16 21.94 21.45
N ALA A 219 14.80 23.10 20.88
CA ALA A 219 14.66 23.25 19.45
C ALA A 219 16.04 23.07 18.81
N GLY A 220 16.39 21.82 18.50
CA GLY A 220 17.36 21.52 17.46
C GLY A 220 16.75 21.90 16.11
N ASP A 221 17.54 21.83 15.05
CA ASP A 221 17.16 22.19 13.68
C ASP A 221 16.03 21.31 13.07
N GLY A 222 15.29 20.57 13.89
CA GLY A 222 14.53 19.40 13.51
C GLY A 222 15.47 18.28 13.06
N TYR A 223 14.90 17.11 12.80
CA TYR A 223 15.62 16.05 12.11
C TYR A 223 14.73 15.52 10.99
N SER A 224 15.31 14.80 10.03
CA SER A 224 14.52 14.10 9.04
C SER A 224 14.30 12.67 9.53
N ASN A 225 13.07 12.19 9.47
CA ASN A 225 12.78 10.76 9.70
C ASN A 225 13.40 9.85 8.61
N GLY A 226 13.99 10.45 7.57
CA GLY A 226 14.35 9.76 6.35
C GLY A 226 13.09 9.43 5.56
N TRP A 227 13.12 9.69 4.26
CA TRP A 227 12.08 9.23 3.37
C TRP A 227 12.66 8.22 2.38
N SER A 228 12.00 7.07 2.29
CA SER A 228 12.29 6.09 1.24
C SER A 228 11.38 6.40 0.07
N VAL A 229 11.99 6.67 -1.08
CA VAL A 229 11.29 6.80 -2.35
C VAL A 229 11.77 5.68 -3.26
N GLY A 230 10.87 4.79 -3.65
CA GLY A 230 11.22 3.72 -4.57
C GLY A 230 10.12 2.71 -4.80
N HIS A 231 9.21 2.53 -3.83
CA HIS A 231 8.12 1.62 -4.02
C HIS A 231 7.16 2.12 -5.11
N ARG A 232 6.77 1.21 -6.00
CA ARG A 232 5.76 1.44 -7.04
C ARG A 232 4.81 0.27 -7.06
N CYS A 233 3.52 0.55 -7.02
CA CYS A 233 2.47 -0.46 -7.09
C CYS A 233 2.16 -0.81 -8.54
N LEU A 234 3.18 -1.26 -9.27
CA LEU A 234 3.10 -1.72 -10.65
C LEU A 234 3.11 -3.25 -10.67
N LEU A 235 2.15 -3.83 -11.40
CA LEU A 235 2.04 -5.27 -11.55
C LEU A 235 2.56 -5.72 -12.91
N THR A 236 3.32 -6.81 -12.89
CA THR A 236 3.63 -7.59 -14.09
C THR A 236 2.98 -8.94 -13.90
N LEU A 237 2.10 -9.34 -14.83
CA LEU A 237 1.46 -10.64 -14.85
C LEU A 237 2.02 -11.44 -16.03
N ARG A 238 2.60 -12.60 -15.71
CA ARG A 238 3.05 -13.62 -16.66
C ARG A 238 1.86 -14.42 -17.17
N GLU A 239 2.10 -15.22 -18.21
CA GLU A 239 1.13 -16.22 -18.65
C GLU A 239 0.72 -17.11 -17.47
N GLY A 240 -0.57 -17.33 -17.28
CA GLY A 240 -1.10 -18.14 -16.18
C GLY A 240 -1.12 -17.44 -14.83
N GLU A 241 -0.66 -16.18 -14.73
CA GLU A 241 -0.79 -15.40 -13.51
C GLU A 241 -2.11 -14.64 -13.44
N THR A 242 -2.71 -14.64 -12.26
CA THR A 242 -3.87 -13.82 -11.94
C THR A 242 -3.71 -13.24 -10.54
N LEU A 243 -3.93 -11.93 -10.40
CA LEU A 243 -4.07 -11.30 -9.09
C LEU A 243 -5.54 -10.93 -8.89
N VAL A 244 -6.16 -11.51 -7.87
CA VAL A 244 -7.49 -11.10 -7.41
C VAL A 244 -7.35 -10.38 -6.08
N ARG A 245 -7.74 -9.09 -6.02
CA ARG A 245 -7.76 -8.32 -4.76
C ARG A 245 -9.18 -8.21 -4.21
N SER A 246 -9.31 -8.40 -2.90
CA SER A 246 -10.50 -8.12 -2.12
C SER A 246 -10.25 -6.90 -1.25
N CYS A 247 -11.00 -5.85 -1.50
CA CYS A 247 -11.01 -4.61 -0.72
C CYS A 247 -12.19 -4.55 0.27
N ALA A 248 -12.98 -5.62 0.37
CA ALA A 248 -14.17 -5.69 1.22
C ALA A 248 -13.84 -6.33 2.58
N VAL A 249 -14.26 -5.66 3.65
CA VAL A 249 -14.34 -6.24 5.00
C VAL A 249 -15.40 -7.36 4.96
N PRO A 250 -15.20 -8.53 5.61
CA PRO A 250 -14.10 -8.89 6.53
C PRO A 250 -12.93 -9.63 5.88
N ALA A 251 -12.90 -9.77 4.55
CA ALA A 251 -11.82 -10.47 3.83
C ALA A 251 -10.51 -9.66 3.76
N ALA A 252 -10.53 -8.38 4.16
CA ALA A 252 -9.36 -7.56 4.39
C ALA A 252 -8.67 -7.96 5.70
N HIS A 253 -7.83 -8.98 5.60
CA HIS A 253 -6.73 -9.29 6.49
C HIS A 253 -5.71 -8.13 6.64
N HIS A 254 -4.93 -8.13 7.72
CA HIS A 254 -3.94 -7.08 7.98
C HIS A 254 -2.64 -7.68 8.46
N VAL A 255 -1.55 -7.03 8.07
CA VAL A 255 -0.22 -7.40 8.49
C VAL A 255 0.01 -6.71 9.82
N ASN A 256 0.09 -7.49 10.89
CA ASN A 256 0.37 -6.97 12.22
C ASN A 256 1.88 -6.90 12.45
N GLU A 257 2.26 -6.03 13.37
CA GLU A 257 3.57 -6.10 13.99
C GLU A 257 3.71 -7.45 14.71
N ASP A 258 4.92 -8.00 14.64
CA ASP A 258 5.58 -8.90 15.60
C ASP A 258 4.72 -9.39 16.78
N ILE A 259 3.82 -10.34 16.50
CA ILE A 259 3.32 -11.23 17.55
C ILE A 259 4.33 -12.39 17.57
N ASP A 260 5.23 -12.34 18.55
CA ASP A 260 6.19 -13.41 18.89
C ASP A 260 7.33 -13.68 17.88
N ASP A 261 8.04 -12.65 17.40
CA ASP A 261 9.29 -12.76 16.60
C ASP A 261 9.16 -13.51 15.25
N ALA A 262 7.94 -13.78 14.81
CA ALA A 262 7.63 -14.27 13.47
C ALA A 262 6.83 -13.19 12.74
N PRO A 263 6.96 -13.01 11.40
CA PRO A 263 6.01 -12.20 10.64
C PRO A 263 4.61 -12.79 10.87
N GLY A 264 3.90 -12.21 11.83
CA GLY A 264 2.73 -12.77 12.45
C GLY A 264 1.70 -13.04 11.36
N SER A 265 1.46 -14.32 11.11
CA SER A 265 0.42 -14.74 10.19
C SER A 265 -0.90 -14.16 10.67
N ILE A 266 -1.62 -13.67 9.67
CA ILE A 266 -2.86 -12.95 9.71
C ILE A 266 -3.94 -13.65 10.56
N ASN A 267 -3.93 -13.42 11.87
CA ASN A 267 -5.00 -13.89 12.74
C ASN A 267 -5.97 -12.77 13.13
N ALA A 268 -5.55 -11.50 13.01
CA ALA A 268 -6.43 -10.37 13.22
C ALA A 268 -7.41 -10.22 12.05
N ARG A 269 -8.70 -10.18 12.39
CA ARG A 269 -9.75 -9.82 11.44
C ARG A 269 -10.03 -8.34 11.58
N ALA A 270 -10.22 -7.66 10.46
CA ALA A 270 -10.69 -6.28 10.47
C ALA A 270 -11.94 -6.12 11.37
N GLY A 271 -11.88 -5.21 12.35
CA GLY A 271 -12.94 -5.01 13.35
C GLY A 271 -12.90 -5.96 14.56
N GLN A 272 -11.93 -6.87 14.64
CA GLN A 272 -11.70 -7.76 15.78
C GLN A 272 -10.26 -7.60 16.30
N GLY A 273 -10.07 -6.67 17.24
CA GLY A 273 -8.76 -6.39 17.85
C GLY A 273 -8.55 -4.92 18.20
N LEU A 274 -7.33 -4.57 18.64
CA LEU A 274 -6.91 -3.16 18.76
C LEU A 274 -6.60 -2.54 17.38
N GLU A 275 -6.42 -3.37 16.36
CA GLU A 275 -6.18 -3.00 14.98
C GLU A 275 -7.50 -2.71 14.27
N PHE A 276 -7.54 -1.66 13.45
CA PHE A 276 -8.78 -1.16 12.84
C PHE A 276 -9.88 -0.74 13.80
N GLN A 277 -9.51 -0.37 15.01
CA GLN A 277 -10.39 0.24 16.00
C GLN A 277 -11.24 1.40 15.44
N TYR A 278 -10.69 2.17 14.50
CA TYR A 278 -11.37 3.26 13.78
C TYR A 278 -12.46 2.79 12.78
N MET A 279 -12.54 1.49 12.49
CA MET A 279 -13.62 0.89 11.70
C MET A 279 -14.75 0.37 12.57
N ASN A 280 -14.64 0.39 13.90
CA ASN A 280 -15.55 -0.35 14.77
C ASN A 280 -16.92 0.31 15.00
N GLN A 281 -17.32 1.30 14.18
CA GLN A 281 -18.67 1.84 14.27
C GLN A 281 -19.64 0.96 13.49
N GLN A 282 -20.31 0.06 14.20
CA GLN A 282 -21.36 -0.79 13.65
C GLN A 282 -22.49 0.08 13.08
N ILE A 283 -22.97 -0.24 11.87
CA ILE A 283 -24.15 0.44 11.31
C ILE A 283 -25.34 0.08 12.22
N PRO A 284 -26.07 1.06 12.77
CA PRO A 284 -27.17 0.81 13.71
C PRO A 284 -28.20 -0.21 13.19
N ASP A 285 -28.39 -0.26 11.88
CA ASP A 285 -29.38 -1.11 11.21
C ASP A 285 -28.78 -2.32 10.45
N GLN A 286 -27.46 -2.53 10.51
CA GLN A 286 -26.81 -3.69 9.89
C GLN A 286 -25.78 -4.34 10.84
N PRO A 287 -26.22 -5.28 11.70
CA PRO A 287 -25.34 -6.02 12.58
C PRO A 287 -24.24 -6.77 11.82
N GLY A 288 -22.98 -6.53 12.19
CA GLY A 288 -21.81 -7.10 11.50
C GLY A 288 -21.29 -6.27 10.33
N THR A 289 -21.94 -5.16 9.99
CA THR A 289 -21.44 -4.17 9.03
C THR A 289 -20.83 -2.99 9.79
N TYR A 290 -19.65 -2.57 9.36
CA TYR A 290 -18.83 -1.56 10.01
C TYR A 290 -18.68 -0.35 9.08
N HIS A 291 -18.96 0.86 9.57
CA HIS A 291 -18.72 2.11 8.85
C HIS A 291 -17.30 2.63 9.12
N TYR A 292 -16.66 3.11 8.05
CA TYR A 292 -15.57 4.05 8.17
C TYR A 292 -16.12 5.38 8.68
N VAL A 293 -15.64 5.82 9.84
CA VAL A 293 -16.20 6.99 10.53
C VAL A 293 -15.77 8.31 9.88
N HIS A 294 -14.75 8.30 9.03
CA HIS A 294 -14.37 9.49 8.26
C HIS A 294 -15.17 9.57 6.94
N PRO A 295 -15.98 10.63 6.72
CA PRO A 295 -16.81 10.76 5.51
C PRO A 295 -16.02 10.74 4.19
N SER A 296 -14.73 11.08 4.23
CA SER A 296 -13.82 11.00 3.07
C SER A 296 -12.95 9.73 3.02
N TYR A 297 -13.05 8.84 4.02
CA TYR A 297 -12.45 7.52 3.90
C TYR A 297 -13.40 6.68 3.04
N HIS A 298 -13.13 6.65 1.74
CA HIS A 298 -13.98 5.97 0.75
C HIS A 298 -13.68 4.47 0.60
N GLY A 299 -12.97 3.86 1.56
CA GLY A 299 -12.63 2.45 1.51
C GLY A 299 -11.64 2.10 0.39
N GLY A 300 -10.92 1.01 0.56
CA GLY A 300 -10.49 0.21 -0.59
C GLY A 300 -9.18 0.57 -1.28
N ILE A 301 -8.13 0.90 -0.52
CA ILE A 301 -6.76 0.67 -1.01
C ILE A 301 -6.06 -0.44 -0.24
N VAL A 302 -6.29 -0.52 1.08
CA VAL A 302 -5.86 -1.68 1.88
C VAL A 302 -6.81 -2.83 1.60
N GLY A 303 -6.26 -3.91 1.09
CA GLY A 303 -7.01 -5.08 0.69
C GLY A 303 -6.02 -6.20 0.41
N ASN A 304 -6.41 -7.44 0.69
CA ASN A 304 -5.54 -8.57 0.40
C ASN A 304 -5.94 -9.14 -0.93
N GLY A 305 -5.08 -10.01 -1.44
CA GLY A 305 -5.39 -10.71 -2.65
C GLY A 305 -4.69 -12.03 -2.71
N THR A 306 -5.10 -12.80 -3.70
CA THR A 306 -4.45 -14.04 -4.06
C THR A 306 -3.78 -13.82 -5.41
N LEU A 307 -2.45 -13.93 -5.44
CA LEU A 307 -1.69 -14.09 -6.67
C LEU A 307 -1.62 -15.59 -6.96
N THR A 308 -2.28 -16.01 -8.03
CA THR A 308 -2.29 -17.40 -8.50
C THR A 308 -1.41 -17.51 -9.74
N TYR A 309 -0.57 -18.54 -9.81
CA TYR A 309 0.19 -18.89 -11.00
C TYR A 309 -0.15 -20.32 -11.46
N THR A 310 -0.85 -20.43 -12.59
CA THR A 310 -1.29 -21.69 -13.19
C THR A 310 -0.81 -21.78 -14.64
N PRO A 311 0.50 -21.96 -14.87
CA PRO A 311 1.05 -22.04 -16.23
C PRO A 311 0.66 -23.34 -16.94
N ASN A 312 0.65 -23.32 -18.26
CA ASN A 312 0.54 -24.55 -19.05
C ASN A 312 1.88 -25.31 -19.03
N LEU A 313 1.98 -26.32 -18.15
CA LEU A 313 3.19 -27.11 -17.97
C LEU A 313 3.60 -27.87 -19.23
N ALA A 314 2.65 -28.49 -19.93
CA ALA A 314 2.91 -29.35 -21.08
C ALA A 314 3.43 -28.58 -22.29
N ARG A 315 3.03 -27.31 -22.45
CA ARG A 315 3.48 -26.42 -23.53
C ARG A 315 4.74 -25.61 -23.17
N GLY A 316 5.35 -25.86 -22.01
CA GLY A 316 6.53 -25.11 -21.57
C GLY A 316 6.23 -23.70 -21.04
N GLY A 317 4.96 -23.33 -20.82
CA GLY A 317 4.58 -22.00 -20.31
C GLY A 317 5.12 -21.71 -18.90
N TYR A 318 5.48 -22.75 -18.14
CA TYR A 318 6.11 -22.62 -16.82
C TYR A 318 7.47 -21.94 -16.88
N ARG A 319 8.20 -22.04 -17.99
CA ARG A 319 9.51 -21.41 -18.17
C ARG A 319 9.42 -19.89 -18.16
N GLY A 320 8.24 -19.33 -18.44
CA GLY A 320 8.00 -17.89 -18.29
C GLY A 320 8.05 -17.39 -16.85
N GLY A 321 7.92 -18.29 -15.86
CA GLY A 321 7.94 -17.95 -14.44
C GLY A 321 9.06 -18.58 -13.62
N MET A 322 9.92 -19.39 -14.25
CA MET A 322 11.07 -20.00 -13.58
C MET A 322 12.19 -18.98 -13.38
N GLU A 323 12.89 -19.10 -12.26
CA GLU A 323 14.16 -18.42 -11.98
C GLU A 323 15.35 -19.31 -12.35
N GLU A 324 15.23 -20.62 -12.13
CA GLU A 324 16.26 -21.61 -12.41
C GLU A 324 15.62 -22.95 -12.78
N GLU A 325 16.23 -23.70 -13.70
CA GLU A 325 15.85 -25.09 -14.00
C GLU A 325 17.10 -25.94 -14.22
N SER A 326 17.02 -27.22 -13.88
CA SER A 326 18.09 -28.18 -14.15
C SER A 326 17.52 -29.56 -14.45
N ASN A 327 17.98 -30.16 -15.55
CA ASN A 327 17.60 -31.51 -16.00
C ASN A 327 16.07 -31.70 -16.15
N MET A 328 15.38 -30.71 -16.71
CA MET A 328 13.92 -30.74 -16.93
C MET A 328 13.57 -30.63 -18.41
N ALA A 329 12.57 -31.39 -18.84
CA ALA A 329 11.92 -31.31 -20.14
C ALA A 329 10.39 -31.22 -19.96
N CYS A 330 9.68 -30.76 -20.99
CA CYS A 330 8.22 -30.78 -21.03
C CYS A 330 7.70 -31.50 -22.27
N THR A 331 6.41 -31.84 -22.27
CA THR A 331 5.78 -32.58 -23.39
C THR A 331 5.96 -31.90 -24.74
N ALA A 332 6.02 -30.58 -24.82
CA ALA A 332 6.28 -29.87 -26.06
C ALA A 332 7.72 -30.05 -26.58
N ASP A 333 8.68 -30.39 -25.73
CA ASP A 333 10.07 -30.58 -26.11
C ASP A 333 10.29 -31.94 -26.80
N ASP A 334 9.62 -33.01 -26.34
CA ASP A 334 9.92 -34.39 -26.74
C ASP A 334 8.71 -35.33 -26.89
N SER A 335 7.48 -34.80 -26.72
CA SER A 335 6.22 -35.55 -26.74
C SER A 335 6.08 -36.62 -25.65
N GLN A 336 6.91 -36.57 -24.60
CA GLN A 336 6.82 -37.46 -23.45
C GLN A 336 5.96 -36.88 -22.31
N GLY A 337 5.53 -37.76 -21.42
CA GLY A 337 4.81 -37.41 -20.20
C GLY A 337 5.56 -37.89 -18.96
N PRO A 338 5.38 -37.28 -17.78
CA PRO A 338 4.41 -36.21 -17.44
C PRO A 338 4.67 -34.84 -18.10
N ALA A 339 3.73 -33.90 -17.92
CA ALA A 339 3.78 -32.57 -18.55
C ALA A 339 5.12 -31.83 -18.35
N ILE A 340 5.73 -32.00 -17.17
CA ILE A 340 7.13 -31.71 -16.88
C ILE A 340 7.75 -32.99 -16.33
N HIS A 341 8.95 -33.33 -16.79
CA HIS A 341 9.66 -34.55 -16.43
C HIS A 341 11.18 -34.35 -16.54
N LEU A 342 11.95 -35.34 -16.10
CA LEU A 342 13.41 -35.28 -16.19
C LEU A 342 13.86 -35.42 -17.65
N ALA A 343 14.73 -34.52 -18.12
CA ALA A 343 15.30 -34.61 -19.46
C ALA A 343 16.25 -35.82 -19.61
N ALA A 344 16.89 -36.23 -18.53
CA ALA A 344 17.74 -37.42 -18.44
C ALA A 344 17.67 -38.06 -17.04
N THR A 345 18.17 -39.29 -16.91
CA THR A 345 18.23 -40.00 -15.62
C THR A 345 18.99 -39.21 -14.57
N GLY A 346 18.49 -39.17 -13.33
CA GLY A 346 19.16 -38.51 -12.22
C GLY A 346 18.19 -37.64 -11.41
N THR A 347 18.66 -36.46 -11.00
CA THR A 347 17.88 -35.45 -10.28
C THR A 347 17.67 -34.24 -11.17
N GLY A 348 16.55 -33.56 -11.00
CA GLY A 348 16.24 -32.29 -11.66
C GLY A 348 15.38 -31.42 -10.76
N TYR A 349 15.32 -30.13 -11.05
CA TYR A 349 14.52 -29.18 -10.31
C TYR A 349 14.06 -28.02 -11.19
N VAL A 350 13.01 -27.33 -10.74
CA VAL A 350 12.58 -26.03 -11.24
C VAL A 350 12.35 -25.13 -10.03
N ILE A 351 12.92 -23.92 -10.05
CA ILE A 351 12.69 -22.87 -9.06
C ILE A 351 11.80 -21.83 -9.70
N PHE A 352 10.68 -21.50 -9.05
CA PHE A 352 9.78 -20.45 -9.49
C PHE A 352 9.94 -19.23 -8.59
N ARG A 353 10.03 -18.04 -9.19
CA ARG A 353 9.99 -16.79 -8.44
C ARG A 353 8.61 -16.18 -8.47
N MET A 354 8.04 -15.90 -7.30
CA MET A 354 6.82 -15.11 -7.18
C MET A 354 7.20 -13.64 -6.93
N GLN A 355 6.62 -12.72 -7.70
CA GLN A 355 6.88 -11.29 -7.57
C GLN A 355 5.56 -10.54 -7.51
N CYS A 356 5.40 -9.67 -6.52
CA CYS A 356 4.33 -8.69 -6.51
C CYS A 356 4.78 -7.44 -5.74
N PRO A 357 4.15 -6.27 -5.96
CA PRO A 357 4.45 -5.07 -5.18
C PRO A 357 3.85 -5.13 -3.75
N TYR A 358 3.13 -6.18 -3.41
CA TYR A 358 2.58 -6.39 -2.06
C TYR A 358 3.46 -7.38 -1.29
N ILE A 359 3.17 -7.55 0.00
CA ILE A 359 3.87 -8.53 0.84
C ILE A 359 3.14 -9.86 0.72
N PHE A 360 3.89 -10.94 0.52
CA PHE A 360 3.37 -12.30 0.62
C PHE A 360 3.24 -12.67 2.09
N LEU A 361 2.07 -13.17 2.46
CA LEU A 361 1.73 -13.48 3.86
C LEU A 361 1.61 -14.98 4.10
N ASP A 362 1.26 -15.73 3.06
CA ASP A 362 1.20 -17.19 3.04
C ASP A 362 1.24 -17.67 1.58
N GLY A 363 1.41 -18.97 1.38
CA GLY A 363 1.42 -19.61 0.07
C GLY A 363 1.05 -21.09 0.15
N ASN A 364 0.38 -21.57 -0.90
CA ASN A 364 0.12 -22.99 -1.10
C ASN A 364 0.56 -23.39 -2.51
N VAL A 365 1.12 -24.60 -2.63
CA VAL A 365 1.39 -25.24 -3.91
C VAL A 365 0.53 -26.50 -4.00
N SER A 366 -0.26 -26.59 -5.07
CA SER A 366 -1.03 -27.76 -5.42
C SER A 366 -0.56 -28.31 -6.76
N ALA A 367 -0.20 -29.59 -6.79
CA ALA A 367 0.32 -30.26 -7.98
C ALA A 367 0.01 -31.76 -7.97
N THR A 368 -0.14 -32.33 -9.16
CA THR A 368 -0.30 -33.78 -9.35
C THR A 368 1.00 -34.36 -9.89
N PHE A 369 1.57 -35.32 -9.15
CA PHE A 369 2.82 -35.97 -9.51
C PHE A 369 2.58 -37.41 -9.95
N LYS A 370 3.40 -37.88 -10.90
CA LYS A 370 3.43 -39.28 -11.33
C LYS A 370 4.84 -39.83 -11.09
N ARG A 371 4.90 -40.99 -10.43
CA ARG A 371 6.11 -41.80 -10.28
C ARG A 371 6.08 -42.96 -11.28
N ALA A 372 7.22 -43.27 -11.88
CA ALA A 372 7.40 -44.48 -12.68
C ALA A 372 7.60 -45.71 -11.79
N GLY A 373 8.22 -45.56 -10.61
CA GLY A 373 8.43 -46.67 -9.67
C GLY A 373 8.67 -46.24 -8.22
N ALA A 374 8.93 -47.22 -7.35
CA ALA A 374 9.14 -47.00 -5.91
C ALA A 374 10.44 -46.24 -5.58
N GLY A 375 11.39 -46.17 -6.50
CA GLY A 375 12.64 -45.42 -6.34
C GLY A 375 12.51 -43.92 -6.60
N ASP A 376 11.38 -43.46 -7.15
CA ASP A 376 11.19 -42.05 -7.49
C ASP A 376 10.72 -41.25 -6.27
N SER A 377 11.27 -40.06 -6.10
CA SER A 377 10.87 -39.10 -5.07
C SER A 377 10.64 -37.72 -5.68
N VAL A 378 9.61 -37.04 -5.19
CA VAL A 378 9.33 -35.64 -5.51
C VAL A 378 9.22 -34.87 -4.21
N LYS A 379 9.80 -33.68 -4.18
CA LYS A 379 9.77 -32.76 -3.04
C LYS A 379 9.35 -31.38 -3.54
N VAL A 380 8.52 -30.71 -2.75
CA VAL A 380 8.05 -29.35 -2.99
C VAL A 380 8.45 -28.52 -1.79
N TYR A 381 9.00 -27.34 -2.05
CA TYR A 381 9.38 -26.36 -1.06
C TYR A 381 8.71 -25.04 -1.43
N ILE A 382 8.30 -24.27 -0.41
CA ILE A 382 7.75 -22.92 -0.54
C ILE A 382 8.66 -21.99 0.22
#